data_AF-A0A9P6KYD7-F1
#
_entry.id   AF-A0A9P6KYD7-F1
#
_cell.length_a   1.000
_cell.length_b   1.000
_cell.length_c   1.000
_cell.angle_alpha   90.00
_cell.angle_beta   90.00
_cell.angle_gamma   90.00
#
_symmetry.space_group_name_H-M   'P 1'
#
loop_
_entity.id
_entity.type
_entity.pdbx_description
1 polymer ?
#
loop_
_entity_poly.entity_id
_entity_poly.type
_entity_poly.pdbx_seq_one_letter_code
_entity_poly.pdbx_strand_id
1 'polypeptide(L)'
;MAYMINRVIEGDIKIIGYAGILLALTLGMIGTAKGMISISSYVSGASLVTPRVATKSIFGIVICEAGMICTVLHVVQSSLKVISMKQTYLNNYLMFLSCIIVGSSIYFSCVSVGIICGIITMMDAKDPHIFFKIIVMEVIPAGIGVLGFVCGVIFSSKIDNENFLK
;
A
#
# COMPACT_ATOMS: atom_id res chain seq x y z
N MET A 1 0.95 30.21 -31.94
CA MET A 1 -0.24 29.95 -31.08
C MET A 1 -0.46 28.45 -30.83
N ALA A 2 -0.41 27.59 -31.86
CA ALA A 2 -0.53 26.12 -31.71
C ALA A 2 0.49 25.49 -30.73
N TYR A 3 1.74 25.96 -30.70
CA TYR A 3 2.76 25.50 -29.75
C TYR A 3 2.41 25.81 -28.28
N MET A 4 1.82 26.97 -28.00
CA MET A 4 1.39 27.34 -26.65
C MET A 4 0.16 26.52 -26.20
N ILE A 5 -0.78 26.28 -27.12
CA ILE A 5 -1.96 25.45 -26.86
C ILE A 5 -1.56 23.99 -26.57
N ASN A 6 -0.62 23.44 -27.35
CA ASN A 6 -0.14 22.07 -27.13
C ASN A 6 0.62 21.94 -25.80
N ARG A 7 1.35 22.98 -25.38
CA ARG A 7 2.04 22.99 -24.09
C ARG A 7 1.09 23.07 -22.89
N VAL A 8 -0.05 23.75 -23.03
CA VAL A 8 -1.11 23.78 -22.00
C VAL A 8 -1.78 22.42 -21.90
N ILE A 9 -2.12 21.80 -23.04
CA ILE A 9 -2.71 20.45 -23.08
C ILE A 9 -1.75 19.40 -22.51
N GLU A 10 -0.45 19.46 -22.84
CA GLU A 10 0.57 18.58 -22.26
C GLU A 10 0.76 18.80 -20.74
N GLY A 11 0.53 20.03 -20.26
CA GLY A 11 0.56 20.36 -18.84
C GLY A 11 -0.56 19.66 -18.09
N ASP A 12 -1.80 19.78 -18.57
CA ASP A 12 -2.98 19.15 -17.97
C ASP A 12 -2.89 17.62 -17.94
N ILE A 13 -2.30 17.02 -18.99
CA ILE A 13 -2.16 15.57 -19.11
C ILE A 13 -1.20 15.00 -18.03
N LYS A 14 -0.13 15.72 -17.70
CA LYS A 14 0.84 15.28 -16.67
C LYS A 14 0.26 15.31 -15.26
N ILE A 15 -0.68 16.22 -14.99
CA ILE A 15 -1.28 16.39 -13.65
C ILE A 15 -1.97 15.10 -13.20
N ILE A 16 -2.62 14.37 -14.11
CA ILE A 16 -3.31 13.10 -13.81
C ILE A 16 -2.33 12.04 -13.29
N GLY A 17 -1.15 11.92 -13.91
CA GLY A 17 -0.12 10.97 -13.46
C GLY A 17 0.40 11.31 -12.07
N TYR A 18 0.74 12.58 -11.82
CA TYR A 18 1.21 13.03 -10.50
C TYR A 18 0.13 12.94 -9.41
N ALA A 19 -1.13 13.20 -9.74
CA ALA A 19 -2.25 13.04 -8.82
C ALA A 19 -2.37 11.58 -8.34
N GLY A 20 -2.18 10.61 -9.24
CA GLY A 20 -2.18 9.19 -8.89
C GLY A 20 -1.05 8.83 -7.92
N ILE A 21 0.16 9.33 -8.17
CA ILE A 21 1.33 9.10 -7.32
C ILE A 21 1.10 9.65 -5.90
N LEU A 22 0.58 10.88 -5.79
CA LEU A 22 0.25 11.49 -4.48
C LEU A 22 -0.85 10.71 -3.75
N LEU A 23 -1.87 10.25 -4.50
CA LEU A 23 -2.96 9.46 -3.95
C LEU A 23 -2.45 8.12 -3.40
N ALA A 24 -1.56 7.43 -4.12
CA ALA A 24 -0.97 6.18 -3.65
C ALA A 24 -0.18 6.35 -2.35
N LEU A 25 0.67 7.38 -2.30
CA LEU A 25 1.48 7.68 -1.13
C LEU A 25 0.59 7.97 0.09
N THR A 26 -0.38 8.88 -0.07
CA THR A 26 -1.27 9.27 1.02
C THR A 26 -2.13 8.10 1.52
N LEU A 27 -2.72 7.31 0.62
CA LEU A 27 -3.49 6.11 1.00
C LEU A 27 -2.63 5.09 1.75
N GLY A 28 -1.43 4.77 1.26
CA GLY A 28 -0.54 3.81 1.92
C GLY A 28 -0.09 4.29 3.30
N MET A 29 0.24 5.58 3.45
CA MET A 29 0.62 6.15 4.75
C MET A 29 -0.55 6.18 5.74
N ILE A 30 -1.75 6.58 5.31
CA ILE A 30 -2.94 6.60 6.18
C ILE A 30 -3.31 5.17 6.59
N GLY A 31 -3.21 4.20 5.68
CA GLY A 31 -3.48 2.79 5.96
C GLY A 31 -2.54 2.23 7.02
N THR A 32 -1.24 2.46 6.86
CA THR A 32 -0.21 2.06 7.81
C THR A 32 -0.41 2.72 9.17
N ALA A 33 -0.68 4.04 9.20
CA ALA A 33 -0.94 4.77 10.44
C ALA A 33 -2.16 4.20 11.19
N LYS A 34 -3.27 3.92 10.50
CA LYS A 34 -4.47 3.32 11.12
C LYS A 34 -4.20 1.90 11.62
N GLY A 35 -3.46 1.09 10.87
CA GLY A 35 -3.03 -0.23 11.32
C GLY A 35 -2.20 -0.17 12.60
N MET A 36 -1.20 0.71 12.63
CA MET A 36 -0.32 0.91 13.80
C MET A 36 -1.05 1.41 15.04
N ILE A 37 -1.97 2.38 14.89
CA ILE A 37 -2.80 2.88 16.00
C ILE A 37 -3.69 1.76 16.57
N SER A 38 -4.20 0.88 15.71
CA SER A 38 -4.99 -0.27 16.13
C SER A 38 -4.13 -1.24 16.95
N ILE A 39 -2.96 -1.63 16.44
CA ILE A 39 -2.02 -2.52 17.14
C ILE A 39 -1.64 -1.95 18.50
N SER A 40 -1.22 -0.69 18.56
CA SER A 40 -0.75 -0.07 19.80
C SER A 40 -1.84 -0.02 20.87
N SER A 41 -3.10 0.24 20.49
CA SER A 41 -4.23 0.28 21.42
C SER A 41 -4.49 -1.09 22.07
N TYR A 42 -4.46 -2.17 21.28
CA TYR A 42 -4.69 -3.52 21.78
C TYR A 42 -3.49 -4.07 22.57
N VAL A 43 -2.27 -3.90 22.04
CA VAL A 43 -1.04 -4.37 22.69
C VAL A 43 -0.83 -3.70 24.03
N SER A 44 -1.02 -2.38 24.11
CA SER A 44 -0.85 -1.64 25.37
C SER A 44 -1.80 -2.16 26.44
N GLY A 45 -3.07 -2.42 26.09
CA GLY A 45 -4.04 -2.99 27.02
C GLY A 45 -3.68 -4.40 27.49
N ALA A 46 -3.27 -5.30 26.59
CA ALA A 46 -2.91 -6.68 26.95
C ALA A 46 -1.58 -6.77 27.71
N SER A 47 -0.64 -5.85 27.43
CA SER A 47 0.69 -5.86 28.03
C SER A 47 0.72 -5.57 29.53
N LEU A 48 -0.29 -4.87 30.06
CA LEU A 48 -0.42 -4.58 31.50
C LEU A 48 -0.55 -5.85 32.35
N VAL A 49 -1.24 -6.88 31.84
CA VAL A 49 -1.44 -8.15 32.55
C VAL A 49 -0.38 -9.16 32.12
N THR A 50 -0.06 -9.22 30.83
CA THR A 50 0.87 -10.19 30.27
C THR A 50 1.91 -9.52 29.37
N PRO A 51 3.08 -9.10 29.89
CA PRO A 51 4.04 -8.28 29.13
C PRO A 51 4.67 -8.99 27.93
N ARG A 52 4.72 -10.33 27.94
CA ARG A 52 5.26 -11.12 26.83
C ARG A 52 4.50 -10.99 25.50
N VAL A 53 3.25 -10.48 25.51
CA VAL A 53 2.46 -10.32 24.28
C VAL A 53 3.03 -9.20 23.40
N ALA A 54 3.72 -8.22 23.99
CA ALA A 54 4.29 -7.08 23.28
C ALA A 54 5.45 -7.48 22.35
N THR A 55 6.26 -8.46 22.73
CA THR A 55 7.36 -8.94 21.88
C THR A 55 6.85 -9.77 20.71
N LYS A 56 5.74 -10.50 20.88
CA LYS A 56 5.10 -11.29 19.82
C LYS A 56 4.33 -10.43 18.82
N SER A 57 3.75 -9.31 19.25
CA SER A 57 3.02 -8.37 18.36
C SER A 57 3.92 -7.58 17.41
N ILE A 58 5.24 -7.66 17.56
CA ILE A 58 6.20 -7.03 16.63
C ILE A 58 5.99 -7.53 15.19
N PHE A 59 5.55 -8.79 15.02
CA PHE A 59 5.28 -9.36 13.71
C PHE A 59 4.28 -8.51 12.89
N GLY A 60 3.17 -8.10 13.51
CA GLY A 60 2.17 -7.25 12.85
C GLY A 60 2.65 -5.84 12.54
N ILE A 61 3.51 -5.29 13.39
CA ILE A 61 4.16 -3.99 13.15
C ILE A 61 5.05 -4.09 11.90
N VAL A 62 5.88 -5.13 11.82
CA VAL A 62 6.79 -5.34 10.67
C VAL A 62 6.00 -5.54 9.38
N ILE A 63 4.86 -6.24 9.40
CA ILE A 63 4.00 -6.39 8.22
C ILE A 63 3.43 -5.03 7.77
N CYS A 64 2.94 -4.21 8.71
CA CYS A 64 2.44 -2.87 8.39
C CYS A 64 3.54 -1.97 7.78
N GLU A 65 4.75 -2.00 8.36
CA GLU A 65 5.91 -1.26 7.84
C GLU A 65 6.35 -1.76 6.45
N ALA A 66 6.35 -3.08 6.22
CA ALA A 66 6.66 -3.65 4.91
C ALA A 66 5.68 -3.15 3.84
N GLY A 67 4.38 -3.05 4.16
CA GLY A 67 3.38 -2.47 3.26
C GLY A 67 3.65 -1.00 2.91
N MET A 68 4.09 -0.21 3.89
CA MET A 68 4.51 1.19 3.69
C MET A 68 5.70 1.27 2.73
N ILE A 69 6.73 0.45 2.95
CA ILE A 69 7.92 0.39 2.09
C ILE A 69 7.52 0.01 0.66
N CYS A 70 6.65 -0.98 0.45
CA CYS A 70 6.16 -1.36 -0.87
C CYS A 70 5.47 -0.19 -1.59
N THR A 71 4.69 0.62 -0.86
CA THR A 71 4.04 1.82 -1.42
C THR A 71 5.06 2.86 -1.85
N VAL A 72 6.05 3.16 -0.99
CA VAL A 72 7.10 4.14 -1.29
C VAL A 72 7.94 3.70 -2.49
N LEU A 73 8.28 2.42 -2.58
CA LEU A 73 9.00 1.87 -3.75
C LEU A 73 8.20 2.05 -5.04
N HIS A 74 6.90 1.75 -5.02
CA HIS A 74 6.05 1.95 -6.20
C HIS A 74 5.96 3.44 -6.58
N VAL A 75 5.82 4.34 -5.61
CA VAL A 75 5.77 5.79 -5.82
C VAL A 75 7.05 6.32 -6.47
N VAL A 76 8.22 5.86 -6.01
CA VAL A 76 9.51 6.25 -6.60
C VAL A 76 9.62 5.74 -8.04
N GLN A 77 9.28 4.47 -8.28
CA GLN A 77 9.31 3.89 -9.63
C GLN A 77 8.37 4.63 -10.59
N SER A 78 7.14 4.91 -10.17
CA SER A 78 6.14 5.62 -10.97
C SER A 78 6.57 7.07 -11.25
N SER A 79 7.20 7.74 -10.29
CA SER A 79 7.73 9.11 -10.47
C SER A 79 8.81 9.18 -11.55
N LEU A 80 9.74 8.22 -11.56
CA LEU A 80 10.78 8.13 -12.59
C LEU A 80 10.16 7.84 -13.97
N LYS A 81 9.15 6.97 -14.03
CA LYS A 81 8.51 6.58 -15.28
C LYS A 81 7.68 7.71 -15.89
N VAL A 82 7.00 8.54 -15.08
CA VAL A 82 6.27 9.72 -15.57
C VAL A 82 7.19 10.72 -16.29
N ILE A 83 8.47 10.82 -15.89
CA ILE A 83 9.44 11.72 -16.53
C ILE A 83 9.86 11.19 -17.91
N SER A 84 10.02 9.88 -18.05
CA SER A 84 10.56 9.26 -19.27
C SER A 84 9.50 8.87 -20.31
N MET A 85 8.23 8.71 -19.91
CA MET A 85 7.18 8.18 -20.77
C MET A 85 6.61 9.20 -21.76
N LYS A 86 6.03 8.72 -22.87
CA LYS A 86 5.33 9.58 -23.82
C LYS A 86 4.04 10.11 -23.18
N GLN A 87 3.87 11.43 -23.19
CA GLN A 87 2.76 12.13 -22.53
C GLN A 87 1.47 12.02 -23.35
N THR A 88 0.87 10.83 -23.32
CA THR A 88 -0.45 10.56 -23.92
C THR A 88 -1.47 10.42 -22.80
N TYR A 89 -2.73 10.77 -23.09
CA TYR A 89 -3.83 10.65 -22.12
C TYR A 89 -3.97 9.21 -21.57
N LEU A 90 -3.86 8.21 -22.44
CA LEU A 90 -3.95 6.80 -22.08
C LEU A 90 -2.82 6.37 -21.12
N ASN A 91 -1.58 6.77 -21.38
CA ASN A 91 -0.43 6.45 -20.51
C ASN A 91 -0.56 7.07 -19.12
N ASN A 92 -0.99 8.33 -19.04
CA ASN A 92 -1.19 9.01 -17.76
C ASN A 92 -2.37 8.42 -16.96
N TYR A 93 -3.44 8.00 -17.65
CA TYR A 93 -4.56 7.30 -17.01
C TYR A 93 -4.16 5.91 -16.50
N LEU A 94 -3.37 5.13 -17.26
CA LEU A 94 -2.82 3.86 -16.80
C LEU A 94 -1.90 4.03 -15.59
N MET A 95 -1.08 5.09 -15.56
CA MET A 95 -0.25 5.41 -14.40
C MET A 95 -1.11 5.73 -13.17
N PHE A 96 -2.16 6.52 -13.34
CA PHE A 96 -3.12 6.82 -12.27
C PHE A 96 -3.77 5.55 -11.71
N LEU A 97 -4.24 4.66 -12.60
CA LEU A 97 -4.83 3.38 -12.22
C LEU A 97 -3.85 2.43 -11.52
N SER A 98 -2.60 2.37 -11.98
CA SER A 98 -1.54 1.63 -11.30
C SER A 98 -1.41 2.08 -9.84
N CYS A 99 -1.30 3.39 -9.65
CA CYS A 99 -1.10 3.99 -8.33
C CYS A 99 -2.31 3.80 -7.40
N ILE A 100 -3.55 3.97 -7.89
CA ILE A 100 -4.75 3.81 -7.04
C ILE A 100 -4.93 2.35 -6.59
N ILE A 101 -4.59 1.36 -7.43
CA ILE A 101 -4.65 -0.07 -7.08
C ILE A 101 -3.67 -0.39 -5.95
N VAL A 102 -2.41 0.06 -6.06
CA VAL A 102 -1.40 -0.18 -5.02
C VAL A 102 -1.78 0.53 -3.72
N GLY A 103 -2.13 1.82 -3.78
CA GLY A 103 -2.48 2.60 -2.59
C GLY A 103 -3.69 2.05 -1.84
N SER A 104 -4.76 1.68 -2.57
CA SER A 104 -5.96 1.10 -1.95
C SER A 104 -5.71 -0.29 -1.38
N SER A 105 -4.97 -1.15 -2.07
CA SER A 105 -4.66 -2.49 -1.59
C SER A 105 -3.85 -2.46 -0.29
N ILE A 106 -2.80 -1.64 -0.23
CA ILE A 106 -1.99 -1.47 0.98
C ILE A 106 -2.81 -0.85 2.11
N TYR A 107 -3.69 0.12 1.80
CA TYR A 107 -4.60 0.69 2.80
C TYR A 107 -5.46 -0.37 3.48
N PHE A 108 -6.19 -1.18 2.71
CA PHE A 108 -7.07 -2.20 3.27
C PHE A 108 -6.30 -3.33 3.95
N SER A 109 -5.16 -3.72 3.39
CA SER A 109 -4.26 -4.72 3.98
C SER A 109 -3.77 -4.29 5.37
N CYS A 110 -3.17 -3.10 5.51
CA CYS A 110 -2.61 -2.65 6.79
C CYS A 110 -3.69 -2.46 7.87
N VAL A 111 -4.87 -1.96 7.50
CA VAL A 111 -5.98 -1.83 8.45
C VAL A 111 -6.46 -3.21 8.94
N SER A 112 -6.59 -4.18 8.02
CA SER A 112 -7.00 -5.55 8.38
C SER A 112 -5.97 -6.26 9.25
N VAL A 113 -4.68 -6.17 8.89
CA VAL A 113 -3.55 -6.71 9.68
C VAL A 113 -3.56 -6.12 11.09
N GLY A 114 -3.73 -4.81 11.23
CA GLY A 114 -3.74 -4.16 12.55
C GLY A 114 -4.84 -4.67 13.48
N ILE A 115 -6.05 -4.87 12.96
CA ILE A 115 -7.17 -5.43 13.72
C ILE A 115 -6.90 -6.88 14.10
N ILE A 116 -6.41 -7.70 13.17
CA ILE A 116 -6.14 -9.12 13.40
C ILE A 116 -5.02 -9.31 14.42
N CYS A 117 -3.96 -8.50 14.36
CA CYS A 117 -2.90 -8.47 15.37
C CYS A 117 -3.47 -8.15 16.77
N GLY A 118 -4.42 -7.22 16.86
CA GLY A 118 -5.18 -6.94 18.07
C GLY A 118 -5.95 -8.15 18.62
N ILE A 119 -6.58 -8.93 17.74
CA ILE A 119 -7.31 -10.15 18.15
C ILE A 119 -6.32 -11.23 18.62
N ILE A 120 -5.22 -11.43 17.90
CA ILE A 120 -4.17 -12.41 18.25
C ILE A 120 -3.57 -12.09 19.62
N THR A 121 -3.27 -10.82 19.90
CA THR A 121 -2.69 -10.39 21.19
C THR A 121 -3.63 -10.62 22.36
N MET A 122 -4.93 -10.37 22.18
CA MET A 122 -5.95 -10.67 23.20
C MET A 122 -6.11 -12.17 23.45
N MET A 123 -5.96 -13.01 22.41
CA MET A 123 -6.00 -14.46 22.56
C MET A 123 -4.73 -15.02 23.21
N ASP A 124 -3.55 -14.52 22.85
CA ASP A 124 -2.26 -14.92 23.45
C ASP A 124 -2.15 -14.53 24.93
N ALA A 125 -2.80 -13.43 25.32
CA ALA A 125 -2.93 -13.05 26.72
C ALA A 125 -3.68 -14.09 27.56
N LYS A 126 -4.66 -14.81 26.95
CA LYS A 126 -5.41 -15.89 27.62
C LYS A 126 -4.66 -17.21 27.64
N ASP A 127 -4.17 -17.67 26.48
CA ASP A 127 -3.42 -18.92 26.37
C ASP A 127 -2.29 -18.80 25.32
N PRO A 128 -1.01 -18.96 25.74
CA PRO A 128 0.13 -18.80 24.85
C PRO A 128 0.28 -19.90 23.81
N HIS A 129 -0.33 -21.07 23.99
CA HIS A 129 -0.15 -22.20 23.09
C HIS A 129 -0.85 -21.98 21.74
N ILE A 130 -1.78 -21.03 21.66
CA ILE A 130 -2.63 -20.81 20.49
C ILE A 130 -2.02 -19.80 19.50
N PHE A 131 -1.03 -19.00 19.92
CA PHE A 131 -0.42 -17.93 19.10
C PHE A 131 0.03 -18.39 17.72
N PHE A 132 0.87 -19.44 17.67
CA PHE A 132 1.42 -19.96 16.41
C PHE A 132 0.35 -20.52 15.46
N LYS A 133 -0.83 -20.90 15.97
CA LYS A 133 -1.94 -21.35 15.12
C LYS A 133 -2.71 -20.18 14.51
N ILE A 134 -2.87 -19.07 15.25
CA ILE A 134 -3.71 -17.94 14.83
C ILE A 134 -2.93 -16.94 13.99
N ILE A 135 -1.59 -16.86 14.13
CA ILE A 135 -0.75 -15.91 13.37
C ILE A 135 -0.90 -16.06 11.84
N VAL A 136 -1.27 -17.25 11.35
CA VAL A 136 -1.56 -17.48 9.92
C VAL A 136 -2.67 -16.54 9.40
N MET A 137 -3.64 -16.18 10.26
CA MET A 137 -4.70 -15.24 9.90
C MET A 137 -4.19 -13.84 9.59
N GLU A 138 -3.02 -13.47 10.11
CA GLU A 138 -2.39 -12.17 9.87
C GLU A 138 -1.70 -12.10 8.51
N VAL A 139 -1.15 -13.22 8.04
CA VAL A 139 -0.42 -13.32 6.77
C VAL A 139 -1.37 -13.24 5.56
N ILE A 140 -2.63 -13.68 5.71
CA ILE A 140 -3.62 -13.67 4.62
C ILE A 140 -3.87 -12.23 4.09
N PRO A 141 -4.29 -11.25 4.92
CA PRO A 141 -4.47 -9.87 4.45
C PRO A 141 -3.15 -9.22 4.02
N ALA A 142 -2.03 -9.53 4.68
CA ALA A 142 -0.70 -9.09 4.23
C ALA A 142 -0.41 -9.51 2.78
N GLY A 143 -0.80 -10.74 2.42
CA GLY A 143 -0.69 -11.26 1.05
C GLY A 143 -1.53 -10.46 0.04
N ILE A 144 -2.71 -9.98 0.43
CA ILE A 144 -3.56 -9.13 -0.43
C ILE A 144 -2.84 -7.82 -0.78
N GLY A 145 -2.19 -7.20 0.22
CA GLY A 145 -1.36 -6.01 0.02
C GLY A 145 -0.27 -6.22 -1.03
N VAL A 146 0.48 -7.32 -0.91
CA VAL A 146 1.55 -7.69 -1.86
C VAL A 146 1.00 -7.99 -3.26
N LEU A 147 -0.12 -8.69 -3.37
CA LEU A 147 -0.78 -8.93 -4.66
C LEU A 147 -1.18 -7.63 -5.36
N GLY A 148 -1.71 -6.66 -4.60
CA GLY A 148 -2.01 -5.32 -5.12
C GLY A 148 -0.77 -4.58 -5.61
N PHE A 149 0.34 -4.65 -4.86
CA PHE A 149 1.64 -4.11 -5.29
C PHE A 149 2.12 -4.72 -6.61
N VAL A 150 2.11 -6.05 -6.73
CA VAL A 150 2.52 -6.76 -7.96
C VAL A 150 1.63 -6.36 -9.14
N CYS A 151 0.32 -6.29 -8.96
CA CYS A 151 -0.60 -5.82 -9.99
C CYS A 151 -0.23 -4.41 -10.47
N GLY A 152 0.00 -3.47 -9.55
CA GLY A 152 0.42 -2.11 -9.91
C GLY A 152 1.72 -2.09 -10.72
N VAL A 153 2.74 -2.87 -10.32
CA VAL A 153 3.99 -2.97 -11.09
C VAL A 153 3.74 -3.48 -12.51
N ILE A 154 2.85 -4.47 -12.68
CA ILE A 154 2.48 -4.97 -14.02
C ILE A 154 1.81 -3.87 -14.85
N PHE A 155 0.87 -3.10 -14.28
CA PHE A 155 0.26 -1.97 -14.99
C PHE A 155 1.30 -0.92 -15.40
N SER A 156 2.20 -0.55 -14.48
CA SER A 156 3.29 0.39 -14.75
C SER A 156 4.27 -0.11 -15.83
N SER A 157 4.52 -1.42 -15.89
CA SER A 157 5.38 -2.04 -16.92
C SER A 157 4.79 -1.92 -18.33
N LYS A 158 3.47 -1.89 -18.45
CA LYS A 158 2.73 -1.88 -19.72
C LYS A 158 2.62 -0.49 -20.35
N ILE A 159 2.88 0.56 -19.58
CA ILE A 159 2.97 1.94 -20.07
C ILE A 159 4.11 2.03 -21.10
N ASP A 160 3.81 2.68 -22.24
CA ASP A 160 4.63 2.79 -23.47
C ASP A 160 4.62 1.58 -24.43
N ASN A 161 3.84 0.52 -24.17
CA ASN A 161 3.64 -0.53 -25.18
C ASN A 161 2.57 -0.10 -26.22
N GLU A 162 2.99 0.16 -27.45
CA GLU A 162 2.11 0.44 -28.59
C GLU A 162 1.17 -0.74 -28.97
N ASN A 163 1.46 -1.94 -28.46
CA ASN A 163 0.67 -3.16 -28.72
C ASN A 163 -0.61 -3.28 -27.87
N PHE A 164 -0.96 -2.30 -27.03
CA PHE A 164 -2.22 -2.35 -26.26
C PHE A 164 -3.48 -2.00 -27.08
N LEU A 165 -3.30 -1.46 -28.29
CA LEU A 165 -4.37 -1.03 -29.19
C LEU A 165 -4.51 -1.92 -30.45
N LYS A 166 -3.73 -3.00 -30.56
CA LYS A 166 -3.92 -4.06 -31.56
C LYS A 166 -4.47 -5.31 -30.86
#